data_AF-Q87QE8-F1
#
_entry.id   AF-Q87QE8-F1
#
_cell.length_a   1.000
_cell.length_b   1.000
_cell.length_c   1.000
_cell.angle_alpha   90.00
_cell.angle_beta   90.00
_cell.angle_gamma   90.00
#
_symmetry.space_group_name_H-M   'P 1'
#
loop_
_entity.id
_entity.type
_entity.pdbx_description
1 polymer ?
#
loop_
_entity_poly.entity_id
_entity_poly.type
_entity_poly.pdbx_seq_one_letter_code
_entity_poly.pdbx_strand_id
1 'polypeptide(L)'
;MLALRGHSHAKESWQPTMTWLEEQNPNYEFNLHTYDFDQLEEAFLHGWLDFILTSPGQATKLAREYPINWLATQKTAYSNVPNKSIASVVVVREESPFKTLRDINEASIAAVSEKAFGGFLALRYELDKLGYFNSSFFETIHFTGPPTDQLILDVIDDQIDVAIVPACTLENMAAEGKIELHNLRVLNERRPADSVCAVSTPLYPNWTMAMTERAPVDVGQKVAQTLFAMPADHSAAIAANNVGWTLPAPSVNVDKVYKHLDLHPLQKPWAQKVQEWLHKNQAVAIAALLTLVLLTIYHFWLEWTFKRSREKLKATLNDLRRKSSMLEHAQRITIVGELGSSIAHEINQPLAAIKNYSQGAKMRMEQGTTPEEMLPIIEKIQQQVTSASDIVQRLRSLIHRTPIEKSWVDLPAVINDAMKLVDYEFQRHNIQLGVMYSGEVQNVYADVTGLQQVIINVLNNAKDACLAHSTSQKELFVDLHISFCDDVVIIDVMDNGVGLEEQNTPLDQPFYTTKENGLGLGLAICRDVIEAHQGSINFRSIDPSGCQVTIVLPYQEAQNES
;
A
#
# COMPACT_ATOMS: atom_id res chain seq x y z
N MET A 1 23.37 1.06 -53.62
CA MET A 1 23.00 2.38 -53.07
C MET A 1 21.75 2.24 -52.21
N LEU A 2 21.72 2.90 -51.05
CA LEU A 2 20.52 2.99 -50.20
C LEU A 2 19.41 3.84 -50.85
N ALA A 3 18.16 3.39 -50.88
CA ALA A 3 17.05 4.02 -51.62
C ALA A 3 15.94 4.58 -50.71
N LEU A 4 16.23 5.64 -49.93
CA LEU A 4 15.30 6.20 -48.93
C LEU A 4 14.02 6.84 -49.49
N ARG A 5 14.08 7.46 -50.67
CA ARG A 5 12.89 7.97 -51.41
C ARG A 5 12.34 6.94 -52.40
N GLY A 6 12.70 5.66 -52.25
CA GLY A 6 12.29 4.57 -53.13
C GLY A 6 13.25 4.29 -54.28
N HIS A 7 13.14 3.09 -54.87
CA HIS A 7 14.06 2.57 -55.88
C HIS A 7 14.05 3.36 -57.20
N SER A 8 12.88 3.84 -57.66
CA SER A 8 12.78 4.62 -58.92
C SER A 8 13.54 5.93 -58.81
N HIS A 9 13.27 6.70 -57.75
CA HIS A 9 13.94 7.98 -57.51
C HIS A 9 15.46 7.81 -57.34
N ALA A 10 15.90 6.76 -56.65
CA ALA A 10 17.32 6.46 -56.51
C ALA A 10 17.99 6.18 -57.87
N LYS A 11 17.33 5.45 -58.77
CA LYS A 11 17.84 5.23 -60.13
C LYS A 11 17.90 6.51 -60.94
N GLU A 12 16.83 7.30 -60.95
CA GLU A 12 16.79 8.58 -61.67
C GLU A 12 17.89 9.54 -61.20
N SER A 13 18.13 9.59 -59.88
CA SER A 13 19.11 10.51 -59.30
C SER A 13 20.57 10.07 -59.54
N TRP A 14 20.84 8.77 -59.55
CA TRP A 14 22.22 8.24 -59.49
C TRP A 14 22.68 7.43 -60.69
N GLN A 15 21.78 6.96 -61.55
CA GLN A 15 22.16 6.32 -62.82
C GLN A 15 23.02 7.26 -63.70
N PRO A 16 22.69 8.57 -63.81
CA PRO A 16 23.55 9.52 -64.52
C PRO A 16 24.98 9.60 -63.95
N THR A 17 25.15 9.42 -62.63
CA THR A 17 26.48 9.36 -62.01
C THR A 17 27.24 8.11 -62.43
N MET A 18 26.57 6.97 -62.57
CA MET A 18 27.21 5.75 -63.07
C MET A 18 27.64 5.90 -64.53
N THR A 19 26.79 6.47 -65.38
CA THR A 19 27.12 6.75 -66.78
C THR A 19 28.32 7.70 -66.88
N TRP A 20 28.39 8.75 -66.04
CA TRP A 20 29.57 9.61 -65.97
C TRP A 20 30.85 8.84 -65.58
N LEU A 21 30.75 7.92 -64.61
CA LEU A 21 31.88 7.09 -64.21
C LEU A 21 32.35 6.18 -65.35
N GLU A 22 31.43 5.59 -66.12
CA GLU A 22 31.73 4.77 -67.31
C GLU A 22 32.38 5.59 -68.42
N GLU A 23 31.85 6.78 -68.72
CA GLU A 23 32.38 7.67 -69.77
C GLU A 23 33.83 8.09 -69.49
N GLN A 24 34.15 8.39 -68.23
CA GLN A 24 35.50 8.77 -67.82
C GLN A 24 36.42 7.56 -67.62
N ASN A 25 35.87 6.35 -67.51
CA ASN A 25 36.62 5.12 -67.27
C ASN A 25 36.14 3.97 -68.19
N PRO A 26 36.38 4.06 -69.51
CA PRO A 26 35.75 3.21 -70.54
C PRO A 26 36.09 1.71 -70.46
N ASN A 27 37.04 1.32 -69.61
CA ASN A 27 37.41 -0.08 -69.38
C ASN A 27 36.57 -0.77 -68.30
N TYR A 28 35.63 -0.05 -67.67
CA TYR A 28 34.80 -0.55 -66.58
C TYR A 28 33.32 -0.22 -66.83
N GLU A 29 32.46 -1.09 -66.31
CA GLU A 29 31.00 -0.95 -66.33
C GLU A 29 30.52 -0.72 -64.89
N PHE A 30 29.64 0.26 -64.69
CA PHE A 30 29.15 0.67 -63.38
C PHE A 30 27.63 0.39 -63.28
N ASN A 31 27.29 -0.77 -62.73
CA ASN A 31 25.91 -1.19 -62.56
C ASN A 31 25.29 -0.68 -61.25
N LEU A 32 24.25 0.16 -61.35
CA LEU A 32 23.56 0.70 -60.18
C LEU A 32 22.56 -0.31 -59.60
N HIS A 33 22.87 -0.82 -58.41
CA HIS A 33 21.92 -1.56 -57.60
C HIS A 33 21.39 -0.71 -56.45
N THR A 34 20.08 -0.77 -56.22
CA THR A 34 19.36 0.01 -55.19
C THR A 34 18.78 -0.93 -54.13
N TYR A 35 18.93 -0.59 -52.86
CA TYR A 35 18.59 -1.44 -51.72
C TYR A 35 17.95 -0.61 -50.60
N ASP A 36 17.17 -1.26 -49.74
CA ASP A 36 16.85 -0.72 -48.40
C ASP A 36 18.04 -0.90 -47.42
N PHE A 37 17.83 -0.61 -46.14
CA PHE A 37 18.88 -0.73 -45.13
C PHE A 37 19.41 -2.17 -44.96
N ASP A 38 18.49 -3.14 -44.89
CA ASP A 38 18.81 -4.54 -44.57
C ASP A 38 19.36 -5.26 -45.78
N GLN A 39 18.76 -5.04 -46.95
CA GLN A 39 19.23 -5.58 -48.22
C GLN A 39 20.63 -5.06 -48.58
N LEU A 40 20.95 -3.80 -48.26
CA LEU A 40 22.28 -3.25 -48.52
C LEU A 40 23.34 -3.92 -47.63
N GLU A 41 23.01 -4.14 -46.36
CA GLU A 41 23.88 -4.84 -45.41
C GLU A 41 24.08 -6.30 -45.84
N GLU A 42 23.02 -7.01 -46.20
CA GLU A 42 23.07 -8.39 -46.71
C GLU A 42 23.91 -8.50 -48.00
N ALA A 43 23.68 -7.63 -48.99
CA ALA A 43 24.43 -7.62 -50.24
C ALA A 43 25.92 -7.30 -50.03
N PHE A 44 26.25 -6.42 -49.06
CA PHE A 44 27.62 -6.16 -48.67
C PHE A 44 28.28 -7.39 -48.03
N LEU A 45 27.60 -8.05 -47.08
CA LEU A 45 28.13 -9.23 -46.38
C LEU A 45 28.32 -10.43 -47.30
N HIS A 46 27.49 -10.57 -48.33
CA HIS A 46 27.67 -11.60 -49.36
C HIS A 46 28.77 -11.28 -50.39
N GLY A 47 29.41 -10.11 -50.31
CA GLY A 47 30.49 -9.72 -51.22
C GLY A 47 30.00 -9.48 -52.65
N TRP A 48 28.77 -8.98 -52.82
CA TRP A 48 28.20 -8.66 -54.13
C TRP A 48 28.50 -7.24 -54.61
N LEU A 49 29.02 -6.38 -53.73
CA LEU A 49 29.19 -4.96 -53.99
C LEU A 49 30.66 -4.56 -54.06
N ASP A 50 31.04 -3.88 -55.14
CA ASP A 50 32.36 -3.27 -55.32
C ASP A 50 32.42 -1.88 -54.66
N PHE A 51 31.33 -1.12 -54.80
CA PHE A 51 31.19 0.23 -54.24
C PHE A 51 29.87 0.39 -53.49
N ILE A 52 29.87 1.25 -52.47
CA ILE A 52 28.70 1.54 -51.64
C ILE A 52 28.52 3.04 -51.55
N LEU A 53 27.32 3.50 -51.90
CA LEU A 53 26.85 4.86 -51.62
C LEU A 53 25.76 4.78 -50.56
N THR A 54 26.01 5.35 -49.39
CA THR A 54 25.09 5.25 -48.25
C THR A 54 25.09 6.50 -47.36
N SER A 55 24.08 6.55 -46.47
CA SER A 55 23.89 7.58 -45.45
C SER A 55 25.06 7.62 -44.44
N PRO A 56 25.30 8.77 -43.79
CA PRO A 56 26.38 8.92 -42.81
C PRO A 56 26.31 7.95 -41.63
N GLY A 57 25.11 7.56 -41.19
CA GLY A 57 24.91 6.61 -40.10
C GLY A 57 25.37 5.19 -40.47
N GLN A 58 24.84 4.66 -41.57
CA GLN A 58 25.23 3.34 -42.08
C GLN A 58 26.69 3.31 -42.51
N ALA A 59 27.20 4.42 -43.07
CA ALA A 59 28.62 4.57 -43.38
C ALA A 59 29.49 4.42 -42.12
N THR A 60 29.13 5.12 -41.04
CA THR A 60 29.85 5.04 -39.77
C THR A 60 29.77 3.64 -39.16
N LYS A 61 28.60 2.99 -39.21
CA LYS A 61 28.43 1.60 -38.75
C LYS A 61 29.40 0.67 -39.47
N LEU A 62 29.33 0.64 -40.81
CA LEU A 62 30.16 -0.24 -41.64
C LEU A 62 31.65 0.04 -41.48
N ALA A 63 32.06 1.32 -41.34
CA ALA A 63 33.47 1.71 -41.16
C ALA A 63 34.11 1.18 -39.86
N ARG A 64 33.29 0.82 -38.86
CA ARG A 64 33.76 0.34 -37.57
C ARG A 64 33.76 -1.17 -37.48
N GLU A 65 32.90 -1.83 -38.24
CA GLU A 65 32.78 -3.29 -38.27
C GLU A 65 33.64 -3.92 -39.37
N TYR A 66 33.85 -3.22 -40.49
CA TYR A 66 34.46 -3.78 -41.69
C TYR A 66 35.55 -2.86 -42.29
N PRO A 67 36.58 -3.45 -42.94
CA PRO A 67 37.61 -2.71 -43.65
C PRO A 67 37.08 -2.15 -44.98
N ILE A 68 36.55 -0.92 -44.97
CA ILE A 68 36.04 -0.23 -46.17
C ILE A 68 36.84 1.06 -46.39
N ASN A 69 37.15 1.36 -47.65
CA ASN A 69 37.88 2.58 -48.03
C ASN A 69 36.90 3.69 -48.44
N TRP A 70 36.84 4.76 -47.66
CA TRP A 70 36.01 5.93 -47.99
C TRP A 70 36.64 6.76 -49.10
N LEU A 71 35.89 7.01 -50.17
CA LEU A 71 36.41 7.71 -51.35
C LEU A 71 36.04 9.18 -51.35
N ALA A 72 34.75 9.48 -51.19
CA ALA A 72 34.25 10.84 -51.33
C ALA A 72 32.90 11.06 -50.63
N THR A 73 32.70 12.25 -50.07
CA THR A 73 31.41 12.70 -49.54
C THR A 73 30.78 13.71 -50.50
N GLN A 74 29.47 13.58 -50.74
CA GLN A 74 28.71 14.46 -51.62
C GLN A 74 28.64 15.90 -51.07
N LYS A 75 28.78 16.91 -51.94
CA LYS A 75 28.48 18.30 -51.58
C LYS A 75 27.12 18.70 -52.14
N THR A 76 26.37 19.48 -51.36
CA THR A 76 25.08 20.03 -51.81
C THR A 76 25.12 21.55 -51.73
N ALA A 77 24.29 22.21 -52.54
CA ALA A 77 24.09 23.66 -52.48
C ALA A 77 23.29 24.11 -51.25
N TYR A 78 22.84 23.17 -50.41
CA TYR A 78 21.86 23.44 -49.36
C TYR A 78 22.40 24.28 -48.21
N SER A 79 23.70 24.27 -47.94
CA SER A 79 24.29 25.06 -46.85
C SER A 79 25.65 25.65 -47.24
N ASN A 80 26.06 26.69 -46.51
CA ASN A 80 27.39 27.29 -46.65
C ASN A 80 28.53 26.35 -46.20
N VAL A 81 28.21 25.17 -45.66
CA VAL A 81 29.16 24.09 -45.36
C VAL A 81 28.76 22.87 -46.21
N PRO A 82 29.15 22.82 -47.49
CA PRO A 82 28.49 21.97 -48.50
C PRO A 82 28.55 20.47 -48.20
N ASN A 83 29.49 20.02 -47.35
CA ASN A 83 29.66 18.63 -46.95
C ASN A 83 28.82 18.21 -45.72
N LYS A 84 28.01 19.12 -45.17
CA LYS A 84 27.05 18.85 -44.09
C LYS A 84 25.65 19.27 -44.53
N SER A 85 24.79 18.30 -44.76
CA SER A 85 23.42 18.52 -45.24
C SER A 85 22.40 17.55 -44.65
N ILE A 86 22.82 16.56 -43.85
CA ILE A 86 21.90 15.58 -43.27
C ILE A 86 21.46 16.05 -41.90
N ALA A 87 20.16 16.18 -41.70
CA ALA A 87 19.50 16.45 -40.43
C ALA A 87 18.09 15.85 -40.45
N SER A 88 17.44 15.83 -39.29
CA SER A 88 16.01 15.53 -39.19
C SER A 88 15.17 16.79 -39.22
N VAL A 89 14.02 16.67 -39.87
CA VAL A 89 12.96 17.67 -39.96
C VAL A 89 11.71 17.05 -39.37
N VAL A 90 11.10 17.74 -38.43
CA VAL A 90 9.83 17.34 -37.82
C VAL A 90 8.75 18.20 -38.43
N VAL A 91 7.91 17.60 -39.28
CA VAL A 91 6.91 18.27 -40.09
C VAL A 91 5.53 18.04 -39.48
N VAL A 92 4.76 19.11 -39.35
CA VAL A 92 3.35 19.11 -38.95
C VAL A 92 2.56 19.98 -39.93
N ARG A 93 1.23 19.86 -39.93
CA ARG A 93 0.37 20.85 -40.61
C ARG A 93 0.50 22.23 -39.97
N GLU A 94 0.27 23.28 -40.76
CA GLU A 94 0.37 24.66 -40.30
C GLU A 94 -0.55 24.92 -39.09
N GLU A 95 -1.79 24.43 -39.15
CA GLU A 95 -2.81 24.55 -38.11
C GLU A 95 -2.68 23.56 -36.94
N SER A 96 -1.66 22.69 -36.96
CA SER A 96 -1.46 21.66 -35.93
C SER A 96 -1.28 22.26 -34.52
N PRO A 97 -1.86 21.64 -33.47
CA PRO A 97 -1.71 22.10 -32.09
C PRO A 97 -0.28 21.96 -31.55
N PHE A 98 0.55 21.10 -32.15
CA PHE A 98 1.92 20.83 -31.70
C PHE A 98 2.85 21.98 -32.11
N LYS A 99 3.49 22.65 -31.14
CA LYS A 99 4.33 23.83 -31.40
C LYS A 99 5.81 23.56 -31.21
N THR A 100 6.15 22.62 -30.34
CA THR A 100 7.51 22.30 -29.96
C THR A 100 7.76 20.80 -29.99
N LEU A 101 9.04 20.41 -30.01
CA LEU A 101 9.46 19.01 -29.89
C LEU A 101 9.04 18.33 -28.57
N ARG A 102 8.57 19.08 -27.57
CA ARG A 102 8.04 18.51 -26.33
C ARG A 102 6.60 18.02 -26.50
N ASP A 103 5.83 18.67 -27.38
CA ASP A 103 4.39 18.46 -27.49
C ASP A 103 4.06 17.18 -28.26
N ILE A 104 5.01 16.67 -29.05
CA ILE A 104 4.79 15.51 -29.93
C ILE A 104 4.72 14.18 -29.17
N ASN A 105 4.88 14.15 -27.84
CA ASN A 105 4.87 12.90 -27.07
C ASN A 105 3.55 12.11 -27.16
N GLU A 106 2.45 12.82 -27.40
CA GLU A 106 1.10 12.25 -27.50
C GLU A 106 0.57 12.21 -28.94
N ALA A 107 1.39 12.63 -29.91
CA ALA A 107 1.01 12.69 -31.32
C ALA A 107 1.13 11.33 -32.01
N SER A 108 0.40 11.13 -33.10
CA SER A 108 0.65 10.05 -34.06
C SER A 108 1.86 10.41 -34.92
N ILE A 109 2.98 9.72 -34.72
CA ILE A 109 4.27 10.05 -35.36
C ILE A 109 4.65 8.93 -36.32
N ALA A 110 5.16 9.29 -37.50
CA ALA A 110 5.74 8.31 -38.41
C ALA A 110 7.12 8.70 -38.96
N ALA A 111 7.92 7.68 -39.25
CA ALA A 111 9.24 7.78 -39.86
C ALA A 111 9.48 6.58 -40.80
N VAL A 112 10.41 6.69 -41.75
CA VAL A 112 10.65 5.60 -42.72
C VAL A 112 11.33 4.37 -42.10
N SER A 113 12.18 4.56 -41.10
CA SER A 113 12.93 3.48 -40.46
C SER A 113 13.58 3.96 -39.16
N GLU A 114 13.65 3.10 -38.16
CA GLU A 114 14.44 3.34 -36.94
C GLU A 114 15.95 3.46 -37.21
N LYS A 115 16.42 2.95 -38.36
CA LYS A 115 17.82 3.01 -38.80
C LYS A 115 18.13 4.26 -39.62
N ALA A 116 17.12 5.06 -39.98
CA ALA A 116 17.31 6.23 -40.82
C ALA A 116 17.98 7.36 -40.05
N PHE A 117 19.22 7.68 -40.42
CA PHE A 117 20.01 8.65 -39.67
C PHE A 117 19.38 10.06 -39.69
N GLY A 118 19.18 10.63 -40.89
CA GLY A 118 18.47 11.90 -41.03
C GLY A 118 16.96 11.78 -40.84
N GLY A 119 16.37 10.59 -41.05
CA GLY A 119 14.93 10.39 -40.92
C GLY A 119 14.45 10.09 -39.50
N PHE A 120 15.34 9.84 -38.53
CA PHE A 120 14.95 9.49 -37.16
C PHE A 120 16.07 9.65 -36.13
N LEU A 121 17.24 9.04 -36.34
CA LEU A 121 18.26 8.93 -35.27
C LEU A 121 18.82 10.29 -34.82
N ALA A 122 18.97 11.25 -35.74
CA ALA A 122 19.41 12.59 -35.39
C ALA A 122 18.39 13.32 -34.49
N LEU A 123 17.08 13.13 -34.75
CA LEU A 123 16.03 13.65 -33.87
C LEU A 123 16.03 12.95 -32.52
N ARG A 124 16.06 11.61 -32.52
CA ARG A 124 16.09 10.80 -31.28
C ARG A 124 17.24 11.25 -30.36
N TYR A 125 18.42 11.50 -30.92
CA TYR A 125 19.55 12.04 -30.17
C TYR A 125 19.28 13.39 -29.52
N GLU A 126 18.62 14.32 -30.23
CA GLU A 126 18.29 15.63 -29.68
C GLU A 126 17.16 15.54 -28.63
N LEU A 127 16.17 14.67 -28.83
CA LEU A 127 15.10 14.42 -27.85
C LEU A 127 15.64 13.80 -26.55
N ASP A 128 16.56 12.83 -26.66
CA ASP A 128 17.18 12.16 -25.50
C ASP A 128 18.02 13.15 -24.68
N LYS A 129 18.81 14.00 -25.35
CA LYS A 129 19.55 15.09 -24.70
C LYS A 129 18.68 16.09 -23.95
N LEU A 130 17.46 16.32 -24.42
CA LEU A 130 16.49 17.21 -23.78
C LEU A 130 15.65 16.50 -22.71
N GLY A 131 15.78 15.18 -22.56
CA GLY A 131 14.98 14.37 -21.64
C GLY A 131 13.53 14.17 -22.10
N TYR A 132 13.25 14.34 -23.39
CA TYR A 132 11.91 14.16 -23.97
C TYR A 132 11.70 12.76 -24.57
N PHE A 133 12.77 11.99 -24.74
CA PHE A 133 12.70 10.62 -25.26
C PHE A 133 12.57 9.61 -24.11
N ASN A 134 11.61 8.69 -24.24
CA ASN A 134 11.42 7.57 -23.29
C ASN A 134 10.90 6.33 -24.05
N SER A 135 10.78 5.19 -23.37
CA SER A 135 10.34 3.93 -24.00
C SER A 135 8.90 4.02 -24.53
N SER A 136 7.99 4.66 -23.79
CA SER A 136 6.60 4.85 -24.23
C SER A 136 6.51 5.73 -25.48
N PHE A 137 7.35 6.76 -25.57
CA PHE A 137 7.44 7.63 -26.76
C PHE A 137 7.97 6.88 -27.98
N PHE A 138 8.86 5.89 -27.80
CA PHE A 138 9.35 5.10 -28.93
C PHE A 138 8.25 4.19 -29.50
N GLU A 139 7.40 3.63 -28.63
CA GLU A 139 6.31 2.73 -29.03
C GLU A 139 5.20 3.43 -29.82
N THR A 140 5.05 4.76 -29.70
CA THR A 140 4.07 5.55 -30.47
C THR A 140 4.54 5.87 -31.90
N ILE A 141 5.79 5.57 -32.26
CA ILE A 141 6.34 5.90 -33.58
C ILE A 141 6.08 4.75 -34.56
N HIS A 142 5.40 5.07 -35.66
CA HIS A 142 5.12 4.13 -36.73
C HIS A 142 6.22 4.16 -37.80
N PHE A 143 6.87 3.01 -38.03
CA PHE A 143 7.86 2.86 -39.08
C PHE A 143 7.24 2.26 -40.34
N THR A 144 7.02 3.09 -41.37
CA THR A 144 6.24 2.72 -42.57
C THR A 144 7.09 2.16 -43.73
N GLY A 145 8.41 2.33 -43.68
CA GLY A 145 9.29 2.06 -44.81
C GLY A 145 9.39 3.23 -45.81
N PRO A 146 10.30 3.15 -46.80
CA PRO A 146 10.36 4.11 -47.90
C PRO A 146 9.11 4.00 -48.81
N PRO A 147 8.70 5.07 -49.52
CA PRO A 147 9.42 6.33 -49.69
C PRO A 147 9.10 7.39 -48.62
N THR A 148 10.09 8.24 -48.31
CA THR A 148 9.92 9.37 -47.38
C THR A 148 8.81 10.35 -47.78
N ASP A 149 8.62 10.59 -49.08
CA ASP A 149 7.63 11.55 -49.58
C ASP A 149 6.20 11.24 -49.08
N GLN A 150 5.88 9.94 -48.91
CA GLN A 150 4.56 9.51 -48.45
C GLN A 150 4.24 10.05 -47.05
N LEU A 151 5.24 10.15 -46.16
CA LEU A 151 5.02 10.65 -44.80
C LEU A 151 4.55 12.11 -44.79
N ILE A 152 5.02 12.94 -45.72
CA ILE A 152 4.57 14.34 -45.80
C ILE A 152 3.13 14.39 -46.32
N LEU A 153 2.80 13.54 -47.29
CA LEU A 153 1.42 13.43 -47.79
C LEU A 153 0.48 12.95 -46.68
N ASP A 154 0.89 11.96 -45.89
CA ASP A 154 0.11 11.44 -44.76
C ASP A 154 -0.17 12.51 -43.69
N VAL A 155 0.75 13.48 -43.49
CA VAL A 155 0.53 14.64 -42.63
C VAL A 155 -0.52 15.59 -43.22
N ILE A 156 -0.43 15.87 -44.53
CA ILE A 156 -1.39 16.73 -45.24
C ILE A 156 -2.80 16.11 -45.21
N ASP A 157 -2.89 14.79 -45.40
CA ASP A 157 -4.13 14.02 -45.47
C ASP A 157 -4.70 13.64 -44.08
N ASP A 158 -4.12 14.19 -43.00
CA ASP A 158 -4.52 13.96 -41.60
C ASP A 158 -4.56 12.49 -41.18
N GLN A 159 -3.68 11.67 -41.75
CA GLN A 159 -3.50 10.26 -41.35
C GLN A 159 -2.53 10.13 -40.16
N ILE A 160 -1.57 11.05 -40.08
CA ILE A 160 -0.61 11.17 -38.98
C ILE A 160 -0.46 12.65 -38.59
N ASP A 161 -0.08 12.91 -37.35
CA ASP A 161 0.10 14.26 -36.85
C ASP A 161 1.48 14.82 -37.18
N VAL A 162 2.50 13.95 -37.17
CA VAL A 162 3.91 14.32 -37.25
C VAL A 162 4.67 13.37 -38.18
N ALA A 163 5.33 13.93 -39.18
CA ALA A 163 6.30 13.20 -40.00
C ALA A 163 7.73 13.57 -39.62
N ILE A 164 8.59 12.55 -39.47
CA ILE A 164 10.04 12.75 -39.33
C ILE A 164 10.72 12.39 -40.64
N VAL A 165 11.29 13.39 -41.30
CA VAL A 165 11.90 13.25 -42.62
C VAL A 165 13.32 13.84 -42.64
N PRO A 166 14.19 13.40 -43.56
CA PRO A 166 15.49 14.03 -43.75
C PRO A 166 15.37 15.49 -44.22
N ALA A 167 16.41 16.27 -43.94
CA ALA A 167 16.55 17.64 -44.42
C ALA A 167 16.36 17.76 -45.93
N CYS A 168 15.77 18.89 -46.34
CA CYS A 168 15.46 19.24 -47.73
C CYS A 168 14.38 18.40 -48.42
N THR A 169 13.78 17.39 -47.77
CA THR A 169 12.68 16.64 -48.39
C THR A 169 11.47 17.55 -48.67
N LEU A 170 11.13 18.44 -47.73
CA LEU A 170 10.01 19.36 -47.86
C LEU A 170 10.22 20.35 -49.03
N GLU A 171 11.38 21.01 -49.05
CA GLU A 171 11.73 21.99 -50.08
C GLU A 171 11.84 21.36 -51.47
N ASN A 172 12.38 20.14 -51.56
CA ASN A 172 12.46 19.41 -52.83
C ASN A 172 11.07 19.03 -53.33
N MET A 173 10.18 18.53 -52.47
CA MET A 173 8.80 18.21 -52.88
C MET A 173 8.04 19.46 -53.32
N ALA A 174 8.29 20.62 -52.70
CA ALA A 174 7.71 21.88 -53.13
C ALA A 174 8.27 22.36 -54.48
N ALA A 175 9.59 22.24 -54.71
CA ALA A 175 10.22 22.58 -55.99
C ALA A 175 9.77 21.63 -57.12
N GLU A 176 9.48 20.38 -56.80
CA GLU A 176 8.88 19.37 -57.69
C GLU A 176 7.37 19.63 -57.95
N GLY A 177 6.75 20.60 -57.26
CA GLY A 177 5.33 20.94 -57.41
C GLY A 177 4.36 19.93 -56.77
N LYS A 178 4.84 19.07 -55.87
CA LYS A 178 4.03 18.04 -55.21
C LYS A 178 3.25 18.55 -54.00
N ILE A 179 3.72 19.61 -53.35
CA ILE A 179 3.14 20.17 -52.12
C ILE A 179 3.24 21.69 -52.11
N GLU A 180 2.44 22.32 -51.25
CA GLU A 180 2.48 23.75 -50.99
C GLU A 180 3.03 24.01 -49.58
N LEU A 181 4.16 24.74 -49.48
CA LEU A 181 4.88 24.94 -48.22
C LEU A 181 4.06 25.65 -47.13
N HIS A 182 3.07 26.48 -47.51
CA HIS A 182 2.30 27.27 -46.54
C HIS A 182 1.30 26.43 -45.72
N ASN A 183 1.04 25.18 -46.11
CA ASN A 183 0.17 24.25 -45.38
C ASN A 183 0.94 23.44 -44.32
N LEU A 184 2.26 23.62 -44.22
CA LEU A 184 3.14 22.79 -43.40
C LEU A 184 4.09 23.66 -42.60
N ARG A 185 4.43 23.19 -41.39
CA ARG A 185 5.35 23.85 -40.47
C ARG A 185 6.40 22.88 -39.96
N VAL A 186 7.61 23.38 -39.78
CA VAL A 186 8.71 22.64 -39.16
C VAL A 186 8.79 22.97 -37.66
N LEU A 187 8.76 21.94 -36.81
CA LEU A 187 8.91 22.13 -35.37
C LEU A 187 10.35 22.46 -35.00
N ASN A 188 10.52 23.46 -34.11
CA ASN A 188 11.81 23.99 -33.71
C ASN A 188 12.71 24.34 -34.90
N GLU A 189 12.14 24.98 -35.94
CA GLU A 189 12.86 25.34 -37.16
C GLU A 189 14.17 26.09 -36.86
N ARG A 190 15.24 25.61 -37.50
CA ARG A 190 16.55 26.25 -37.57
C ARG A 190 17.04 26.24 -39.01
N ARG A 191 17.86 27.23 -39.37
CA ARG A 191 18.59 27.29 -40.64
C ARG A 191 20.09 27.44 -40.39
N PRO A 192 20.76 26.39 -39.89
CA PRO A 192 22.18 26.44 -39.54
C PRO A 192 23.04 26.66 -40.79
N ALA A 193 24.08 27.50 -40.68
CA ALA A 193 25.02 27.82 -41.75
C ALA A 193 24.34 28.33 -43.04
N ASP A 194 23.34 29.20 -42.86
CA ASP A 194 22.50 29.76 -43.94
C ASP A 194 21.90 28.67 -44.83
N SER A 195 21.52 27.54 -44.22
CA SER A 195 20.88 26.44 -44.92
C SER A 195 19.59 26.91 -45.60
N VAL A 196 19.43 26.58 -46.88
CA VAL A 196 18.21 26.82 -47.66
C VAL A 196 17.04 26.04 -47.05
N CYS A 197 17.33 24.85 -46.52
CA CYS A 197 16.33 23.95 -45.95
C CYS A 197 16.13 24.20 -44.46
N ALA A 198 14.88 24.13 -44.02
CA ALA A 198 14.47 24.13 -42.62
C ALA A 198 14.81 22.79 -41.96
N VAL A 199 15.38 22.82 -40.75
CA VAL A 199 15.74 21.62 -39.99
C VAL A 199 15.40 21.73 -38.51
N SER A 200 15.14 20.59 -37.87
CA SER A 200 14.88 20.51 -36.42
C SER A 200 16.14 20.12 -35.63
N THR A 201 17.14 19.52 -36.28
CA THR A 201 18.38 19.04 -35.65
C THR A 201 19.65 19.69 -36.26
N PRO A 202 20.83 19.59 -35.61
CA PRO A 202 22.09 19.99 -36.22
C PRO A 202 22.38 19.23 -37.53
N LEU A 203 23.23 19.82 -38.39
CA LEU A 203 23.68 19.21 -39.64
C LEU A 203 24.82 18.22 -39.41
N TYR A 204 24.73 17.09 -40.10
CA TYR A 204 25.69 15.99 -40.15
C TYR A 204 26.25 15.81 -41.57
N PRO A 205 27.39 15.10 -41.69
CA PRO A 205 27.98 14.79 -42.98
C PRO A 205 27.00 14.19 -43.99
N ASN A 206 27.21 14.48 -45.27
CA ASN A 206 26.37 13.97 -46.34
C ASN A 206 26.67 12.50 -46.70
N TRP A 207 25.94 11.98 -47.67
CA TRP A 207 26.12 10.65 -48.23
C TRP A 207 27.55 10.46 -48.72
N THR A 208 28.09 9.28 -48.45
CA THR A 208 29.50 8.99 -48.71
C THR A 208 29.62 7.74 -49.58
N MET A 209 30.47 7.85 -50.60
CA MET A 209 30.88 6.77 -51.48
C MET A 209 32.07 6.03 -50.85
N ALA A 210 32.00 4.71 -50.85
CA ALA A 210 32.99 3.80 -50.29
C ALA A 210 33.32 2.69 -51.29
N MET A 211 34.54 2.16 -51.18
CA MET A 211 35.04 1.02 -51.93
C MET A 211 35.21 -0.16 -50.96
N THR A 212 34.67 -1.32 -51.32
CA THR A 212 34.83 -2.57 -50.54
C THR A 212 36.17 -3.23 -50.87
N GLU A 213 36.58 -4.26 -50.11
CA GLU A 213 37.81 -5.02 -50.40
C GLU A 213 37.74 -5.82 -51.70
N ARG A 214 36.54 -6.03 -52.25
CA ARG A 214 36.34 -6.73 -53.52
C ARG A 214 36.86 -5.93 -54.70
N ALA A 215 36.71 -4.60 -54.65
CA ALA A 215 37.09 -3.72 -55.74
C ALA A 215 38.61 -3.48 -55.77
N PRO A 216 39.26 -3.53 -56.95
CA PRO A 216 40.67 -3.21 -57.07
C PRO A 216 40.96 -1.75 -56.70
N VAL A 217 42.08 -1.53 -55.99
CA VAL A 217 42.47 -0.20 -55.47
C VAL A 217 42.67 0.82 -56.59
N ASP A 218 43.17 0.41 -57.76
CA ASP A 218 43.36 1.30 -58.92
C ASP A 218 42.02 1.81 -59.47
N VAL A 219 40.98 0.97 -59.43
CA VAL A 219 39.61 1.38 -59.80
C VAL A 219 39.07 2.38 -58.79
N GLY A 220 39.26 2.13 -57.49
CA GLY A 220 38.86 3.07 -56.44
C GLY A 220 39.50 4.46 -56.59
N GLN A 221 40.78 4.52 -56.93
CA GLN A 221 41.48 5.78 -57.16
C GLN A 221 40.90 6.53 -58.37
N LYS A 222 40.65 5.84 -59.48
CA LYS A 222 40.03 6.41 -60.68
C LYS A 222 38.61 6.92 -60.41
N VAL A 223 37.81 6.16 -59.67
CA VAL A 223 36.46 6.55 -59.25
C VAL A 223 36.53 7.83 -58.41
N ALA A 224 37.39 7.89 -57.39
CA ALA A 224 37.54 9.07 -56.56
C ALA A 224 37.95 10.32 -57.38
N GLN A 225 38.93 10.17 -58.29
CA GLN A 225 39.36 11.25 -59.19
C GLN A 225 38.21 11.72 -60.09
N THR A 226 37.45 10.78 -60.65
CA THR A 226 36.31 11.06 -61.54
C THR A 226 35.17 11.78 -60.81
N LEU A 227 34.90 11.40 -59.56
CA LEU A 227 33.92 12.07 -58.71
C LEU A 227 34.39 13.49 -58.37
N PHE A 228 35.65 13.70 -58.01
CA PHE A 228 36.18 15.04 -57.72
C PHE A 228 36.25 15.95 -58.94
N ALA A 229 36.40 15.38 -60.14
CA ALA A 229 36.41 16.12 -61.40
C ALA A 229 35.01 16.45 -61.95
N MET A 230 33.93 15.91 -61.36
CA MET A 230 32.57 16.12 -61.83
C MET A 230 32.15 17.60 -61.75
N PRO A 231 31.81 18.25 -62.88
CA PRO A 231 31.30 19.62 -62.88
C PRO A 231 29.92 19.72 -62.22
N ALA A 232 29.65 20.83 -61.52
CA ALA A 232 28.38 21.04 -60.81
C ALA A 232 27.17 21.23 -61.74
N ASP A 233 27.40 21.67 -62.98
CA ASP A 233 26.41 21.87 -64.04
C ASP A 233 26.22 20.63 -64.92
N HIS A 234 26.97 19.55 -64.68
CA HIS A 234 26.81 18.31 -65.41
C HIS A 234 25.46 17.64 -65.07
N SER A 235 24.84 16.97 -66.05
CA SER A 235 23.55 16.27 -65.86
C SER A 235 23.57 15.29 -64.69
N ALA A 236 24.69 14.59 -64.51
CA ALA A 236 24.93 13.68 -63.39
C ALA A 236 24.92 14.36 -62.02
N ALA A 237 25.49 15.57 -61.95
CA ALA A 237 25.54 16.35 -60.73
C ALA A 237 24.14 16.91 -60.39
N ILE A 238 23.45 17.46 -61.39
CA ILE A 238 22.10 18.01 -61.26
C ILE A 238 21.10 16.93 -60.81
N ALA A 239 21.12 15.75 -61.44
CA ALA A 239 20.20 14.65 -61.10
C ALA A 239 20.33 14.19 -59.63
N ALA A 240 21.54 14.23 -59.08
CA ALA A 240 21.80 13.85 -57.68
C ALA A 240 21.69 15.03 -56.69
N ASN A 241 21.25 16.22 -57.13
CA ASN A 241 21.32 17.47 -56.34
C ASN A 241 22.72 17.73 -55.76
N ASN A 242 23.74 17.46 -56.56
CA ASN A 242 25.13 17.45 -56.18
C ASN A 242 25.84 18.67 -56.79
N VAL A 243 26.60 19.42 -55.99
CA VAL A 243 27.48 20.50 -56.48
C VAL A 243 28.96 20.08 -56.50
N GLY A 244 29.18 18.76 -56.53
CA GLY A 244 30.46 18.11 -56.64
C GLY A 244 30.83 17.31 -55.38
N TRP A 245 32.00 16.70 -55.39
CA TRP A 245 32.43 15.81 -54.32
C TRP A 245 33.58 16.42 -53.52
N THR A 246 33.79 15.92 -52.30
CA THR A 246 34.93 16.30 -51.45
C THR A 246 35.48 15.11 -50.70
N LEU A 247 36.63 15.30 -50.04
CA LEU A 247 37.26 14.29 -49.20
C LEU A 247 36.25 13.73 -48.18
N PRO A 248 36.34 12.44 -47.83
CA PRO A 248 35.46 11.82 -46.85
C PRO A 248 35.33 12.65 -45.58
N ALA A 249 34.11 13.01 -45.25
CA ALA A 249 33.83 13.82 -44.08
C ALA A 249 34.06 13.01 -42.79
N PRO A 250 34.59 13.63 -41.71
CA PRO A 250 34.81 12.94 -40.45
C PRO A 250 33.50 12.40 -39.84
N SER A 251 33.49 11.13 -39.43
CA SER A 251 32.34 10.47 -38.80
C SER A 251 32.17 10.76 -37.30
N VAL A 252 33.04 11.57 -36.68
CA VAL A 252 33.11 11.75 -35.22
C VAL A 252 31.77 12.18 -34.59
N ASN A 253 31.03 13.07 -35.24
CA ASN A 253 29.73 13.51 -34.71
C ASN A 253 28.64 12.45 -34.86
N VAL A 254 28.75 11.58 -35.87
CA VAL A 254 27.87 10.42 -36.05
C VAL A 254 28.21 9.36 -35.00
N ASP A 255 29.50 9.08 -34.75
CA ASP A 255 29.95 8.17 -33.67
C ASP A 255 29.40 8.60 -32.31
N LYS A 256 29.36 9.91 -32.01
CA LYS A 256 28.77 10.43 -30.78
C LYS A 256 27.28 10.12 -30.65
N VAL A 257 26.53 10.21 -31.74
CA VAL A 257 25.10 9.86 -31.77
C VAL A 257 24.92 8.39 -31.46
N TYR A 258 25.62 7.52 -32.21
CA TYR A 258 25.51 6.06 -32.02
C TYR A 258 25.95 5.62 -30.63
N LYS A 259 26.99 6.22 -30.06
CA LYS A 259 27.45 5.92 -28.70
C LYS A 259 26.47 6.38 -27.63
N HIS A 260 25.81 7.52 -27.82
CA HIS A 260 24.82 8.02 -26.87
C HIS A 260 23.56 7.17 -26.86
N LEU A 261 23.11 6.72 -28.03
CA LEU A 261 21.92 5.90 -28.19
C LEU A 261 22.15 4.41 -27.93
N ASP A 262 23.33 4.03 -27.43
CA ASP A 262 23.75 2.63 -27.24
C ASP A 262 23.65 1.75 -28.52
N LEU A 263 23.82 2.36 -29.69
CA LEU A 263 23.78 1.71 -31.00
C LEU A 263 25.17 1.49 -31.61
N HIS A 264 26.24 1.90 -30.92
CA HIS A 264 27.58 1.88 -31.50
C HIS A 264 28.09 0.44 -31.70
N PRO A 265 28.57 0.05 -32.90
CA PRO A 265 28.97 -1.34 -33.20
C PRO A 265 29.99 -1.97 -32.26
N LEU A 266 31.02 -1.19 -31.90
CA LEU A 266 32.08 -1.64 -30.99
C LEU A 266 31.67 -1.58 -29.51
N GLN A 267 30.46 -1.11 -29.19
CA GLN A 267 29.99 -1.03 -27.83
C GLN A 267 29.41 -2.38 -27.40
N LYS A 268 30.08 -3.01 -26.44
CA LYS A 268 29.61 -4.30 -25.92
C LYS A 268 28.27 -4.11 -25.18
N PRO A 269 27.29 -5.00 -25.41
CA PRO A 269 26.08 -5.08 -24.60
C PRO A 269 26.40 -5.15 -23.11
N TRP A 270 25.53 -4.58 -22.28
CA TRP A 270 25.71 -4.58 -20.83
C TRP A 270 25.88 -6.00 -20.26
N ALA A 271 25.16 -6.99 -20.80
CA ALA A 271 25.26 -8.38 -20.39
C ALA A 271 26.66 -8.96 -20.61
N GLN A 272 27.30 -8.65 -21.74
CA GLN A 272 28.67 -9.05 -22.01
C GLN A 272 29.67 -8.34 -21.09
N LYS A 273 29.45 -7.05 -20.77
CA LYS A 273 30.29 -6.33 -19.79
C LYS A 273 30.23 -6.98 -18.41
N VAL A 274 29.04 -7.39 -17.96
CA VAL A 274 28.86 -8.11 -16.68
C VAL A 274 29.56 -9.46 -16.72
N GLN A 275 29.40 -10.23 -17.80
CA GLN A 275 30.06 -11.53 -17.96
C GLN A 275 31.59 -11.41 -17.95
N GLU A 276 32.15 -10.44 -18.67
CA GLU A 276 33.59 -10.16 -18.67
C GLU A 276 34.08 -9.73 -17.29
N TRP A 277 33.31 -8.88 -16.61
CA TRP A 277 33.62 -8.50 -15.23
C TRP A 277 33.59 -9.71 -14.29
N LEU A 278 32.61 -10.60 -14.43
CA LEU A 278 32.50 -11.82 -13.62
C LEU A 278 33.69 -12.75 -13.87
N HIS A 279 34.10 -12.94 -15.12
CA HIS A 279 35.27 -13.73 -15.48
C HIS A 279 36.58 -13.10 -14.97
N LYS A 280 36.69 -11.78 -15.03
CA LYS A 280 37.87 -11.07 -14.52
C LYS A 280 37.94 -11.05 -12.99
N ASN A 281 36.79 -11.04 -12.31
CA ASN A 281 36.67 -10.87 -10.86
C ASN A 281 36.01 -12.08 -10.18
N GLN A 282 36.31 -13.29 -10.64
CA GLN A 282 35.69 -14.53 -10.13
C GLN A 282 35.81 -14.67 -8.60
N ALA A 283 36.97 -14.34 -8.03
CA ALA A 283 37.19 -14.40 -6.59
C ALA A 283 36.24 -13.47 -5.81
N VAL A 284 36.00 -12.25 -6.31
CA VAL A 284 35.09 -11.27 -5.68
C VAL A 284 33.65 -11.75 -5.77
N ALA A 285 33.24 -12.28 -6.93
CA ALA A 285 31.91 -12.82 -7.14
C ALA A 285 31.63 -14.03 -6.23
N ILE A 286 32.59 -14.94 -6.12
CA ILE A 286 32.49 -16.10 -5.21
C ILE A 286 32.44 -15.65 -3.75
N ALA A 287 33.28 -14.68 -3.35
CA ALA A 287 33.26 -14.14 -1.99
C ALA A 287 31.91 -13.48 -1.65
N ALA A 288 31.34 -12.70 -2.58
CA ALA A 288 30.03 -12.09 -2.42
C ALA A 288 28.92 -13.16 -2.29
N LEU A 289 28.95 -14.19 -3.12
CA LEU A 289 27.99 -15.31 -3.06
C LEU A 289 28.10 -16.08 -1.74
N LEU A 290 29.31 -16.39 -1.28
CA LEU A 290 29.54 -17.03 0.00
C LEU A 290 29.05 -16.16 1.18
N THR A 291 29.28 -14.85 1.11
CA THR A 291 28.80 -13.90 2.11
C THR A 291 27.28 -13.88 2.14
N LEU A 292 26.62 -13.87 0.98
CA LEU A 292 25.16 -13.92 0.89
C LEU A 292 24.61 -15.22 1.49
N VAL A 293 25.21 -16.36 1.19
CA VAL A 293 24.82 -17.67 1.74
C VAL A 293 25.05 -17.72 3.26
N LEU A 294 26.16 -17.15 3.75
CA LEU A 294 26.42 -17.05 5.19
C LEU A 294 25.37 -16.18 5.89
N LEU A 295 24.99 -15.04 5.29
CA LEU A 295 23.96 -14.16 5.83
C LEU A 295 22.58 -14.83 5.86
N THR A 296 22.22 -15.59 4.83
CA THR A 296 20.95 -16.32 4.83
C THR A 296 20.93 -17.45 5.87
N ILE A 297 22.01 -18.23 5.98
CA ILE A 297 22.15 -19.23 7.03
C ILE A 297 22.07 -18.58 8.42
N TYR A 298 22.74 -17.45 8.62
CA TYR A 298 22.70 -16.69 9.87
C TYR A 298 21.28 -16.20 10.19
N HIS A 299 20.55 -15.69 9.21
CA HIS A 299 19.15 -15.28 9.37
C HIS A 299 18.26 -16.45 9.80
N PHE A 300 18.36 -17.60 9.13
CA PHE A 300 17.61 -18.79 9.49
C PHE A 300 17.96 -19.31 10.89
N TRP A 301 19.24 -19.26 11.26
CA TRP A 301 19.70 -19.65 12.60
C TRP A 301 19.13 -18.71 13.69
N LEU A 302 19.12 -17.40 13.45
CA LEU A 302 18.49 -16.43 14.35
C LEU A 302 17.01 -16.71 14.50
N GLU A 303 16.27 -16.86 13.41
CA GLU A 303 14.83 -17.10 13.47
C GLU A 303 14.49 -18.40 14.22
N TRP A 304 15.26 -19.46 13.97
CA TRP A 304 15.12 -20.73 14.68
C TRP A 304 15.40 -20.60 16.18
N THR A 305 16.49 -19.92 16.57
CA THR A 305 16.82 -19.70 17.99
C THR A 305 15.79 -18.82 18.69
N PHE A 306 15.29 -17.77 18.03
CA PHE A 306 14.21 -16.93 18.56
C PHE A 306 12.92 -17.72 18.77
N LYS A 307 12.52 -18.55 17.79
CA LYS A 307 11.31 -19.38 17.92
C LYS A 307 11.39 -20.31 19.13
N ARG A 308 12.53 -20.99 19.30
CA ARG A 308 12.77 -21.88 20.44
C ARG A 308 12.72 -21.14 21.79
N SER A 309 13.27 -19.92 21.84
CA SER A 309 13.23 -19.09 23.06
C SER A 309 11.81 -18.60 23.38
N ARG A 310 11.01 -18.26 22.36
CA ARG A 310 9.60 -17.85 22.54
C ARG A 310 8.73 -18.98 23.07
N GLU A 311 8.92 -20.20 22.58
CA GLU A 311 8.18 -21.38 23.07
C GLU A 311 8.48 -21.66 24.54
N LYS A 312 9.75 -21.58 24.95
CA LYS A 312 10.15 -21.71 26.36
C LYS A 312 9.51 -20.62 27.22
N LEU A 313 9.57 -19.37 26.78
CA LEU A 313 8.98 -18.24 27.51
C LEU A 313 7.46 -18.41 27.69
N LYS A 314 6.76 -18.83 26.63
CA LYS A 314 5.31 -19.09 26.68
C LYS A 314 4.98 -20.23 27.65
N ALA A 315 5.76 -21.31 27.64
CA ALA A 315 5.59 -22.41 28.58
C ALA A 315 5.81 -21.97 30.04
N THR A 316 6.87 -21.19 30.32
CA THR A 316 7.14 -20.65 31.65
C THR A 316 6.04 -19.69 32.12
N LEU A 317 5.53 -18.81 31.25
CA LEU A 317 4.42 -17.91 31.59
C LEU A 317 3.13 -18.67 31.94
N ASN A 318 2.81 -19.71 31.17
CA ASN A 318 1.65 -20.55 31.45
C ASN A 318 1.81 -21.32 32.77
N ASP A 319 3.00 -21.83 33.07
CA ASP A 319 3.30 -22.48 34.35
C ASP A 319 3.18 -21.50 35.53
N LEU A 320 3.71 -20.28 35.40
CA LEU A 320 3.56 -19.23 36.40
C LEU A 320 2.10 -18.87 36.65
N ARG A 321 1.30 -18.67 35.60
CA ARG A 321 -0.15 -18.40 35.72
C ARG A 321 -0.88 -19.53 36.45
N ARG A 322 -0.58 -20.78 36.11
CA ARG A 322 -1.18 -21.95 36.76
C ARG A 322 -0.84 -21.98 38.25
N LYS A 323 0.44 -21.75 38.60
CA LYS A 323 0.88 -21.69 40.00
C LYS A 323 0.25 -20.53 40.76
N SER A 324 0.12 -19.36 40.15
CA SER A 324 -0.58 -18.20 40.75
C SER A 324 -2.04 -18.53 41.08
N SER A 325 -2.77 -19.12 40.14
CA SER A 325 -4.18 -19.51 40.36
C SER A 325 -4.32 -20.58 41.44
N MET A 326 -3.38 -21.54 41.51
CA MET A 326 -3.36 -22.54 42.59
C MET A 326 -3.09 -21.89 43.96
N LEU A 327 -2.20 -20.90 44.03
CA LEU A 327 -1.91 -20.17 45.26
C LEU A 327 -3.13 -19.34 45.72
N GLU A 328 -3.81 -18.63 44.81
CA GLU A 328 -5.04 -17.90 45.13
C GLU A 328 -6.13 -18.84 45.67
N HIS A 329 -6.30 -20.01 45.04
CA HIS A 329 -7.27 -21.00 45.50
C HIS A 329 -6.90 -21.56 46.87
N ALA A 330 -5.62 -21.87 47.09
CA ALA A 330 -5.12 -22.32 48.38
C ALA A 330 -5.31 -21.25 49.47
N GLN A 331 -5.05 -19.98 49.18
CA GLN A 331 -5.30 -18.87 50.10
C GLN A 331 -6.77 -18.77 50.50
N ARG A 332 -7.71 -18.90 49.55
CA ARG A 332 -9.16 -18.92 49.86
C ARG A 332 -9.55 -20.10 50.74
N ILE A 333 -9.01 -21.28 50.48
CA ILE A 333 -9.25 -22.46 51.33
C ILE A 333 -8.69 -22.25 52.74
N THR A 334 -7.50 -21.68 52.88
CA THR A 334 -6.91 -21.36 54.18
C THR A 334 -7.74 -20.36 54.97
N ILE A 335 -8.23 -19.28 54.32
CA ILE A 335 -9.14 -18.31 54.95
C ILE A 335 -10.41 -18.99 55.46
N VAL A 336 -11.03 -19.86 54.67
CA VAL A 336 -12.21 -20.65 55.10
C VAL A 336 -11.86 -21.59 56.26
N GLY A 337 -10.65 -22.18 56.26
CA GLY A 337 -10.14 -23.03 57.32
C GLY A 337 -9.95 -22.30 58.65
N GLU A 338 -9.36 -21.10 58.63
CA GLU A 338 -9.20 -20.25 59.82
C GLU A 338 -10.55 -19.81 60.40
N LEU A 339 -11.58 -19.68 59.56
CA LEU A 339 -12.93 -19.25 59.94
C LEU A 339 -13.90 -20.40 60.22
N GLY A 340 -13.43 -21.65 60.15
CA GLY A 340 -14.27 -22.84 60.33
C GLY A 340 -15.02 -22.86 61.67
N SER A 341 -14.43 -22.30 62.73
CA SER A 341 -15.08 -22.20 64.04
C SER A 341 -16.25 -21.19 64.06
N SER A 342 -16.11 -20.04 63.37
CA SER A 342 -17.17 -19.03 63.26
C SER A 342 -18.33 -19.53 62.41
N ILE A 343 -18.03 -20.14 61.26
CA ILE A 343 -19.05 -20.71 60.36
C ILE A 343 -19.81 -21.84 61.05
N ALA A 344 -19.11 -22.72 61.75
CA ALA A 344 -19.76 -23.77 62.54
C ALA A 344 -20.68 -23.17 63.61
N HIS A 345 -20.26 -22.08 64.26
CA HIS A 345 -21.10 -21.40 65.24
C HIS A 345 -22.37 -20.83 64.61
N GLU A 346 -22.25 -20.13 63.48
CA GLU A 346 -23.38 -19.52 62.78
C GLU A 346 -24.34 -20.51 62.13
N ILE A 347 -23.88 -21.67 61.63
CA ILE A 347 -24.78 -22.73 61.14
C ILE A 347 -25.49 -23.40 62.32
N ASN A 348 -24.79 -23.56 63.45
CA ASN A 348 -25.38 -24.18 64.63
C ASN A 348 -26.47 -23.32 65.27
N GLN A 349 -26.43 -21.99 65.13
CA GLN A 349 -27.47 -21.09 65.66
C GLN A 349 -28.88 -21.34 65.08
N PRO A 350 -29.13 -21.27 63.76
CA PRO A 350 -30.45 -21.55 63.18
C PRO A 350 -30.82 -23.02 63.36
N LEU A 351 -29.86 -23.96 63.33
CA LEU A 351 -30.15 -25.37 63.61
C LEU A 351 -30.63 -25.60 65.06
N ALA A 352 -30.03 -24.92 66.03
CA ALA A 352 -30.49 -24.96 67.41
C ALA A 352 -31.88 -24.33 67.56
N ALA A 353 -32.14 -23.21 66.87
CA ALA A 353 -33.46 -22.57 66.84
C ALA A 353 -34.53 -23.47 66.21
N ILE A 354 -34.24 -24.09 65.06
CA ILE A 354 -35.12 -25.08 64.39
C ILE A 354 -35.43 -26.23 65.34
N LYS A 355 -34.41 -26.78 66.00
CA LYS A 355 -34.58 -27.87 66.96
C LYS A 355 -35.51 -27.44 68.12
N ASN A 356 -35.28 -26.26 68.68
CA ASN A 356 -36.09 -25.74 69.78
C ASN A 356 -37.54 -25.46 69.37
N TYR A 357 -37.76 -24.81 68.22
CA TYR A 357 -39.10 -24.55 67.71
C TYR A 357 -39.83 -25.84 67.33
N SER A 358 -39.14 -26.81 66.73
CA SER A 358 -39.70 -28.13 66.41
C SER A 358 -40.09 -28.92 67.67
N GLN A 359 -39.24 -28.89 68.70
CA GLN A 359 -39.54 -29.53 69.98
C GLN A 359 -40.71 -28.84 70.70
N GLY A 360 -40.75 -27.51 70.69
CA GLY A 360 -41.87 -26.72 71.23
C GLY A 360 -43.17 -26.96 70.48
N ALA A 361 -43.11 -27.02 69.14
CA ALA A 361 -44.23 -27.38 68.28
C ALA A 361 -44.80 -28.76 68.66
N LYS A 362 -43.92 -29.78 68.80
CA LYS A 362 -44.32 -31.12 69.22
C LYS A 362 -45.01 -31.13 70.57
N MET A 363 -44.44 -30.48 71.59
CA MET A 363 -45.03 -30.41 72.93
C MET A 363 -46.41 -29.73 72.94
N ARG A 364 -46.58 -28.64 72.17
CA ARG A 364 -47.87 -27.93 72.08
C ARG A 364 -48.92 -28.74 71.32
N MET A 365 -48.52 -29.48 70.27
CA MET A 365 -49.42 -30.43 69.60
C MET A 365 -49.92 -31.54 70.54
N GLU A 366 -49.04 -32.10 71.38
CA GLU A 366 -49.40 -33.11 72.38
C GLU A 366 -50.35 -32.55 73.47
N GLN A 367 -50.39 -31.23 73.66
CA GLN A 367 -51.28 -30.52 74.61
C GLN A 367 -52.61 -30.05 73.98
N GLY A 368 -52.88 -30.39 72.72
CA GLY A 368 -54.16 -30.09 72.06
C GLY A 368 -54.29 -28.66 71.52
N THR A 369 -53.17 -27.97 71.25
CA THR A 369 -53.14 -26.63 70.64
C THR A 369 -53.76 -26.62 69.23
N THR A 370 -54.50 -25.55 68.88
CA THR A 370 -55.18 -25.44 67.57
C THR A 370 -54.18 -25.25 66.42
N PRO A 371 -54.52 -25.63 65.18
CA PRO A 371 -53.67 -25.41 64.00
C PRO A 371 -53.29 -23.93 63.78
N GLU A 372 -54.20 -23.00 64.12
CA GLU A 372 -54.00 -21.56 63.98
C GLU A 372 -52.89 -21.03 64.91
N GLU A 373 -52.74 -21.60 66.11
CA GLU A 373 -51.67 -21.25 67.04
C GLU A 373 -50.31 -21.92 66.71
N MET A 374 -50.33 -22.94 65.84
CA MET A 374 -49.14 -23.66 65.38
C MET A 374 -48.48 -23.03 64.16
N LEU A 375 -49.27 -22.36 63.30
CA LEU A 375 -48.80 -21.71 62.07
C LEU A 375 -47.58 -20.79 62.31
N PRO A 376 -47.58 -19.89 63.32
CA PRO A 376 -46.44 -19.00 63.57
C PRO A 376 -45.16 -19.73 63.99
N ILE A 377 -45.27 -20.91 64.61
CA ILE A 377 -44.11 -21.73 65.01
C ILE A 377 -43.49 -22.40 63.78
N ILE A 378 -44.33 -22.89 62.87
CA ILE A 378 -43.90 -23.49 61.61
C ILE A 378 -43.25 -22.43 60.70
N GLU A 379 -43.82 -21.21 60.64
CA GLU A 379 -43.22 -20.08 59.92
C GLU A 379 -41.84 -19.72 60.47
N LYS A 380 -41.68 -19.70 61.81
CA LYS A 380 -40.36 -19.49 62.43
C LYS A 380 -39.35 -20.59 62.07
N ILE A 381 -39.77 -21.85 61.98
CA ILE A 381 -38.91 -22.93 61.51
C ILE A 381 -38.49 -22.70 60.05
N GLN A 382 -39.44 -22.36 59.17
CA GLN A 382 -39.15 -22.07 57.76
C GLN A 382 -38.17 -20.91 57.61
N GLN A 383 -38.35 -19.82 58.35
CA GLN A 383 -37.41 -18.69 58.36
C GLN A 383 -35.99 -19.10 58.74
N GLN A 384 -35.84 -19.94 59.77
CA GLN A 384 -34.52 -20.41 60.19
C GLN A 384 -33.90 -21.40 59.19
N VAL A 385 -34.71 -22.20 58.48
CA VAL A 385 -34.24 -23.07 57.39
C VAL A 385 -33.73 -22.24 56.22
N THR A 386 -34.46 -21.20 55.82
CA THR A 386 -34.02 -20.27 54.77
C THR A 386 -32.71 -19.59 55.17
N SER A 387 -32.62 -19.10 56.42
CA SER A 387 -31.39 -18.48 56.93
C SER A 387 -30.18 -19.43 56.90
N ALA A 388 -30.36 -20.72 57.27
CA ALA A 388 -29.29 -21.70 57.21
C ALA A 388 -28.86 -21.99 55.75
N SER A 389 -29.82 -22.07 54.82
CA SER A 389 -29.54 -22.24 53.39
C SER A 389 -28.75 -21.07 52.81
N ASP A 390 -29.10 -19.83 53.19
CA ASP A 390 -28.39 -18.63 52.74
C ASP A 390 -26.93 -18.61 53.21
N ILE A 391 -26.66 -19.03 54.46
CA ILE A 391 -25.29 -19.15 54.99
C ILE A 391 -24.48 -20.18 54.17
N VAL A 392 -25.06 -21.34 53.87
CA VAL A 392 -24.41 -22.38 53.07
C VAL A 392 -24.13 -21.90 51.64
N GLN A 393 -25.06 -21.17 51.04
CA GLN A 393 -24.90 -20.63 49.69
C GLN A 393 -23.79 -19.58 49.61
N ARG A 394 -23.70 -18.69 50.60
CA ARG A 394 -22.60 -17.71 50.73
C ARG A 394 -21.24 -18.38 50.93
N LEU A 395 -21.18 -19.46 51.74
CA LEU A 395 -19.95 -20.24 51.90
C LEU A 395 -19.52 -20.90 50.58
N ARG A 396 -20.49 -21.46 49.84
CA ARG A 396 -20.22 -22.11 48.57
C ARG A 396 -19.70 -21.14 47.51
N SER A 397 -20.22 -19.91 47.47
CA SER A 397 -19.74 -18.85 46.55
C SER A 397 -18.34 -18.34 46.88
N LEU A 398 -17.91 -18.40 48.15
CA LEU A 398 -16.52 -18.07 48.52
C LEU A 398 -15.51 -19.13 48.03
N ILE A 399 -15.90 -20.40 48.09
CA ILE A 399 -15.03 -21.54 47.76
C ILE A 399 -15.00 -21.80 46.25
N HIS A 400 -16.14 -21.67 45.58
CA HIS A 400 -16.28 -21.96 44.16
C HIS A 400 -16.36 -20.68 43.34
N ARG A 401 -15.45 -20.54 42.38
CA ARG A 401 -15.56 -19.55 41.32
C ARG A 401 -16.64 -20.06 40.36
N THR A 402 -17.88 -19.56 40.46
CA THR A 402 -18.86 -19.78 39.40
C THR A 402 -18.33 -19.06 38.15
N PRO A 403 -18.20 -19.73 36.98
CA PRO A 403 -17.83 -19.04 35.76
C PRO A 403 -18.87 -17.95 35.49
N ILE A 404 -18.39 -16.72 35.30
CA ILE A 404 -19.24 -15.55 35.05
C ILE A 404 -19.68 -15.64 33.59
N GLU A 405 -20.93 -16.05 33.36
CA GLU A 405 -21.56 -15.99 32.04
C GLU A 405 -22.17 -14.60 31.85
N LYS A 406 -21.45 -13.73 31.15
CA LYS A 406 -21.94 -12.39 30.81
C LYS A 406 -22.79 -12.46 29.55
N SER A 407 -23.85 -11.66 29.52
CA SER A 407 -24.71 -11.47 28.34
C SER A 407 -25.15 -10.01 28.26
N TRP A 408 -25.71 -9.59 27.13
CA TRP A 408 -26.33 -8.27 27.02
C TRP A 408 -27.65 -8.26 27.78
N VAL A 409 -27.75 -7.43 28.82
CA VAL A 409 -28.88 -7.40 29.74
C VAL A 409 -29.58 -6.06 29.74
N ASP A 410 -30.92 -6.11 29.78
CA ASP A 410 -31.79 -4.97 30.04
C ASP A 410 -31.72 -4.63 31.53
N LEU A 411 -30.90 -3.63 31.89
CA LEU A 411 -30.66 -3.26 33.28
C LEU A 411 -31.94 -2.86 34.04
N PRO A 412 -32.88 -2.08 33.47
CA PRO A 412 -34.20 -1.86 34.06
C PRO A 412 -34.93 -3.14 34.48
N ALA A 413 -34.88 -4.21 33.68
CA ALA A 413 -35.50 -5.48 34.03
C ALA A 413 -34.83 -6.11 35.27
N VAL A 414 -33.50 -6.11 35.33
CA VAL A 414 -32.73 -6.65 36.47
C VAL A 414 -33.03 -5.87 37.77
N ILE A 415 -33.11 -4.53 37.67
CA ILE A 415 -33.44 -3.66 38.80
C ILE A 415 -34.86 -3.94 39.31
N ASN A 416 -35.84 -4.02 38.39
CA ASN A 416 -37.23 -4.30 38.75
C ASN A 416 -37.38 -5.67 39.42
N ASP A 417 -36.70 -6.70 38.91
CA ASP A 417 -36.75 -8.04 39.50
C ASP A 417 -36.07 -8.10 40.87
N ALA A 418 -34.97 -7.35 41.07
CA ALA A 418 -34.36 -7.20 42.40
C ALA A 418 -35.31 -6.48 43.39
N MET A 419 -35.99 -5.42 42.95
CA MET A 419 -36.95 -4.67 43.78
C MET A 419 -38.13 -5.56 44.21
N LYS A 420 -38.72 -6.34 43.31
CA LYS A 420 -39.81 -7.28 43.64
C LYS A 420 -39.44 -8.27 44.75
N LEU A 421 -38.18 -8.70 44.79
CA LEU A 421 -37.70 -9.66 45.80
C LEU A 421 -37.58 -9.07 47.20
N VAL A 422 -37.40 -7.74 47.31
CA VAL A 422 -37.32 -7.05 48.61
C VAL A 422 -38.60 -6.31 48.99
N ASP A 423 -39.52 -6.08 48.04
CA ASP A 423 -40.73 -5.26 48.17
C ASP A 423 -41.56 -5.60 49.42
N TYR A 424 -41.84 -6.90 49.65
CA TYR A 424 -42.61 -7.34 50.81
C TYR A 424 -41.99 -6.88 52.15
N GLU A 425 -40.67 -7.01 52.29
CA GLU A 425 -39.97 -6.64 53.53
C GLU A 425 -39.87 -5.11 53.68
N PHE A 426 -39.77 -4.35 52.59
CA PHE A 426 -39.79 -2.88 52.61
C PHE A 426 -41.18 -2.35 53.01
N GLN A 427 -42.25 -2.90 52.43
CA GLN A 427 -43.64 -2.56 52.79
C GLN A 427 -43.95 -2.91 54.25
N ARG A 428 -43.53 -4.09 54.70
CA ARG A 428 -43.72 -4.55 56.09
C ARG A 428 -43.12 -3.59 57.11
N HIS A 429 -42.03 -2.90 56.76
CA HIS A 429 -41.32 -1.96 57.63
C HIS A 429 -41.65 -0.48 57.33
N ASN A 430 -42.61 -0.20 56.45
CA ASN A 430 -42.97 1.16 56.02
C ASN A 430 -41.78 1.98 55.48
N ILE A 431 -40.90 1.34 54.70
CA ILE A 431 -39.78 2.01 54.01
C ILE A 431 -40.19 2.24 52.56
N GLN A 432 -40.21 3.49 52.12
CA GLN A 432 -40.52 3.86 50.75
C GLN A 432 -39.34 3.48 49.83
N LEU A 433 -39.61 2.63 48.82
CA LEU A 433 -38.62 2.19 47.85
C LEU A 433 -38.90 2.86 46.49
N GLY A 434 -38.00 3.75 46.07
CA GLY A 434 -38.11 4.51 44.82
C GLY A 434 -37.05 4.12 43.79
N VAL A 435 -37.38 4.29 42.51
CA VAL A 435 -36.42 4.14 41.40
C VAL A 435 -36.60 5.25 40.37
N MET A 436 -35.49 5.83 39.94
CA MET A 436 -35.44 6.87 38.91
C MET A 436 -34.37 6.56 37.87
N TYR A 437 -34.70 6.79 36.61
CA TYR A 437 -33.81 6.59 35.48
C TYR A 437 -33.51 7.93 34.81
N SER A 438 -32.26 8.15 34.42
CA SER A 438 -31.83 9.33 33.67
C SER A 438 -30.89 8.91 32.52
N GLY A 439 -30.98 9.63 31.40
CA GLY A 439 -30.29 9.27 30.15
C GLY A 439 -31.09 8.32 29.25
N GLU A 440 -30.50 7.95 28.12
CA GLU A 440 -31.07 6.96 27.20
C GLU A 440 -30.70 5.55 27.68
N VAL A 441 -31.70 4.67 27.82
CA VAL A 441 -31.49 3.31 28.34
C VAL A 441 -30.65 2.48 27.36
N GLN A 442 -29.58 1.86 27.87
CA GLN A 442 -28.70 1.00 27.10
C GLN A 442 -28.53 -0.37 27.76
N ASN A 443 -28.33 -1.41 26.95
CA ASN A 443 -28.04 -2.75 27.45
C ASN A 443 -26.62 -2.83 28.01
N VAL A 444 -26.43 -3.54 29.13
CA VAL A 444 -25.13 -3.71 29.78
C VAL A 444 -24.62 -5.13 29.56
N TYR A 445 -23.32 -5.33 29.34
CA TYR A 445 -22.74 -6.68 29.21
C TYR A 445 -22.37 -7.24 30.60
N ALA A 446 -23.31 -7.97 31.22
CA ALA A 446 -23.20 -8.41 32.61
C ALA A 446 -23.77 -9.82 32.88
N ASP A 447 -23.35 -10.40 34.00
CA ASP A 447 -23.98 -11.54 34.64
C ASP A 447 -25.20 -11.06 35.43
N VAL A 448 -26.40 -11.41 34.93
CA VAL A 448 -27.70 -11.06 35.52
C VAL A 448 -27.76 -11.46 36.99
N THR A 449 -27.34 -12.69 37.30
CA THR A 449 -27.48 -13.26 38.64
C THR A 449 -26.57 -12.54 39.63
N GLY A 450 -25.32 -12.31 39.22
CA GLY A 450 -24.36 -11.54 39.99
C GLY A 450 -24.85 -10.11 40.27
N LEU A 451 -25.32 -9.40 39.24
CA LEU A 451 -25.77 -8.01 39.38
C LEU A 451 -27.05 -7.90 40.23
N GLN A 452 -28.01 -8.80 40.03
CA GLN A 452 -29.21 -8.87 40.86
C GLN A 452 -28.85 -9.10 42.34
N GLN A 453 -27.89 -9.99 42.64
CA GLN A 453 -27.41 -10.23 44.00
C GLN A 453 -26.75 -9.00 44.62
N VAL A 454 -25.96 -8.24 43.86
CA VAL A 454 -25.38 -6.96 44.30
C VAL A 454 -26.48 -6.00 44.71
N ILE A 455 -27.49 -5.81 43.85
CA ILE A 455 -28.61 -4.89 44.11
C ILE A 455 -29.36 -5.32 45.38
N ILE A 456 -29.73 -6.60 45.50
CA ILE A 456 -30.43 -7.12 46.69
C ILE A 456 -29.60 -6.94 47.97
N ASN A 457 -28.29 -7.17 47.91
CA ASN A 457 -27.41 -6.99 49.06
C ASN A 457 -27.33 -5.52 49.49
N VAL A 458 -27.19 -4.60 48.52
CA VAL A 458 -27.16 -3.16 48.79
C VAL A 458 -28.50 -2.68 49.36
N LEU A 459 -29.63 -3.11 48.79
CA LEU A 459 -30.97 -2.76 49.29
C LEU A 459 -31.24 -3.31 50.69
N ASN A 460 -30.84 -4.54 50.99
CA ASN A 460 -30.96 -5.07 52.34
C ASN A 460 -30.07 -4.33 53.34
N ASN A 461 -28.87 -3.91 52.94
CA ASN A 461 -28.03 -3.07 53.79
C ASN A 461 -28.65 -1.70 54.05
N ALA A 462 -29.23 -1.06 53.03
CA ALA A 462 -29.98 0.20 53.15
C ALA A 462 -31.19 0.06 54.08
N LYS A 463 -31.98 -1.02 53.92
CA LYS A 463 -33.11 -1.35 54.80
C LYS A 463 -32.67 -1.50 56.25
N ASP A 464 -31.62 -2.29 56.50
CA ASP A 464 -31.12 -2.53 57.85
C ASP A 464 -30.61 -1.22 58.49
N ALA A 465 -29.98 -0.34 57.71
CA ALA A 465 -29.56 0.98 58.17
C ALA A 465 -30.75 1.89 58.54
N CYS A 466 -31.84 1.82 57.77
CA CYS A 466 -33.09 2.51 58.08
C CYS A 466 -33.70 2.00 59.40
N LEU A 467 -33.74 0.68 59.59
CA LEU A 467 -34.31 0.06 60.80
C LEU A 467 -33.49 0.34 62.07
N ALA A 468 -32.17 0.47 61.94
CA ALA A 468 -31.30 0.85 63.05
C ALA A 468 -31.52 2.32 63.48
N HIS A 469 -32.11 3.16 62.63
CA HIS A 469 -32.30 4.59 62.85
C HIS A 469 -33.50 4.86 63.78
N SER A 470 -33.34 4.49 65.05
CA SER A 470 -34.41 4.36 66.05
C SER A 470 -35.02 5.69 66.55
N THR A 471 -34.62 6.83 65.99
CA THR A 471 -34.89 8.18 66.55
C THR A 471 -35.46 9.21 65.57
N SER A 472 -35.69 8.86 64.30
CA SER A 472 -36.23 9.80 63.29
C SER A 472 -37.76 9.80 63.25
N GLN A 473 -38.37 10.99 63.32
CA GLN A 473 -39.80 11.21 63.05
C GLN A 473 -40.13 11.30 61.54
N LYS A 474 -39.14 11.08 60.66
CA LYS A 474 -39.32 11.17 59.20
C LYS A 474 -39.68 9.80 58.61
N GLU A 475 -40.40 9.82 57.49
CA GLU A 475 -40.65 8.63 56.67
C GLU A 475 -39.32 8.06 56.16
N LEU A 476 -39.13 6.75 56.31
CA LEU A 476 -37.92 6.03 55.89
C LEU A 476 -37.95 5.82 54.37
N PHE A 477 -36.85 6.05 53.68
CA PHE A 477 -36.78 5.85 52.23
C PHE A 477 -35.46 5.24 51.78
N VAL A 478 -35.53 4.55 50.64
CA VAL A 478 -34.39 4.08 49.85
C VAL A 478 -34.68 4.38 48.38
N ASP A 479 -33.83 5.18 47.75
CA ASP A 479 -33.97 5.59 46.35
C ASP A 479 -32.83 5.06 45.50
N LEU A 480 -33.17 4.45 44.36
CA LEU A 480 -32.22 4.03 43.33
C LEU A 480 -32.23 5.03 42.18
N HIS A 481 -31.09 5.66 41.90
CA HIS A 481 -30.90 6.55 40.75
C HIS A 481 -29.97 5.87 39.74
N ILE A 482 -30.49 5.57 38.56
CA ILE A 482 -29.72 4.95 37.48
C ILE A 482 -29.47 5.99 36.39
N SER A 483 -28.19 6.26 36.12
CA SER A 483 -27.77 7.23 35.11
C SER A 483 -27.01 6.52 33.99
N PHE A 484 -27.55 6.57 32.78
CA PHE A 484 -26.89 6.09 31.57
C PHE A 484 -26.07 7.23 30.95
N CYS A 485 -24.75 7.14 31.05
CA CYS A 485 -23.79 8.07 30.46
C CYS A 485 -23.11 7.42 29.24
N ASP A 486 -22.36 8.21 28.47
CA ASP A 486 -21.76 7.77 27.19
C ASP A 486 -20.90 6.49 27.32
N ASP A 487 -20.04 6.41 28.34
CA ASP A 487 -19.08 5.30 28.52
C ASP A 487 -19.36 4.42 29.76
N VAL A 488 -20.33 4.81 30.60
CA VAL A 488 -20.58 4.15 31.89
C VAL A 488 -22.06 4.21 32.28
N VAL A 489 -22.48 3.22 33.07
CA VAL A 489 -23.75 3.25 33.78
C VAL A 489 -23.47 3.41 35.27
N ILE A 490 -24.12 4.39 35.89
CA ILE A 490 -23.98 4.69 37.31
C ILE A 490 -25.28 4.31 38.02
N ILE A 491 -25.18 3.50 39.08
CA ILE A 491 -26.31 3.11 39.94
C ILE A 491 -26.00 3.65 41.34
N ASP A 492 -26.75 4.66 41.76
CA ASP A 492 -26.69 5.22 43.09
C ASP A 492 -27.86 4.69 43.93
N VAL A 493 -27.56 4.10 45.09
CA VAL A 493 -28.57 3.70 46.07
C VAL A 493 -28.41 4.58 47.30
N MET A 494 -29.44 5.34 47.65
CA MET A 494 -29.43 6.29 48.76
C MET A 494 -30.47 5.93 49.79
N ASP A 495 -30.08 5.88 51.06
CA ASP A 495 -30.99 5.70 52.19
C ASP A 495 -30.89 6.86 53.17
N ASN A 496 -31.92 7.02 54.02
CA ASN A 496 -31.94 7.99 55.12
C ASN A 496 -31.74 7.36 56.51
N GLY A 497 -31.07 6.21 56.58
CA GLY A 497 -30.80 5.48 57.81
C GLY A 497 -29.69 6.10 58.67
N VAL A 498 -29.08 5.28 59.53
CA VAL A 498 -28.04 5.71 60.49
C VAL A 498 -26.75 6.25 59.85
N GLY A 499 -26.54 6.03 58.54
CA GLY A 499 -25.32 6.42 57.84
C GLY A 499 -24.08 5.61 58.24
N LEU A 500 -22.91 6.08 57.86
CA LEU A 500 -21.61 5.45 58.16
C LEU A 500 -20.88 6.25 59.27
N GLU A 501 -20.38 5.57 60.31
CA GLU A 501 -19.75 6.20 61.49
C GLU A 501 -18.37 6.82 61.20
N GLU A 502 -17.61 6.34 60.20
CA GLU A 502 -16.32 6.92 59.78
C GLU A 502 -16.13 6.84 58.24
N GLN A 503 -15.52 7.86 57.63
CA GLN A 503 -15.26 7.91 56.17
C GLN A 503 -14.14 6.96 55.68
N ASN A 504 -13.33 6.40 56.59
CA ASN A 504 -12.20 5.51 56.28
C ASN A 504 -12.40 4.07 56.74
N THR A 505 -13.65 3.68 57.03
CA THR A 505 -13.98 2.33 57.46
C THR A 505 -13.76 1.32 56.32
N PRO A 506 -13.04 0.20 56.53
CA PRO A 506 -12.81 -0.82 55.51
C PRO A 506 -14.05 -1.69 55.29
N LEU A 507 -15.16 -1.07 54.86
CA LEU A 507 -16.48 -1.67 54.65
C LEU A 507 -16.49 -2.78 53.58
N ASP A 508 -15.44 -2.80 52.77
CA ASP A 508 -15.18 -3.63 51.62
C ASP A 508 -14.28 -4.85 51.91
N GLN A 509 -13.68 -4.90 53.10
CA GLN A 509 -12.91 -6.07 53.53
C GLN A 509 -13.85 -7.23 53.86
N PRO A 510 -13.53 -8.45 53.41
CA PRO A 510 -14.23 -9.64 53.88
C PRO A 510 -14.26 -9.67 55.41
N PHE A 511 -15.42 -9.98 55.98
CA PHE A 511 -15.63 -10.14 57.43
C PHE A 511 -15.69 -8.84 58.24
N TYR A 512 -15.70 -7.68 57.59
CA TYR A 512 -16.02 -6.41 58.27
C TYR A 512 -17.54 -6.24 58.36
N THR A 513 -18.08 -6.10 59.58
CA THR A 513 -19.52 -5.95 59.85
C THR A 513 -19.76 -5.15 61.13
N THR A 514 -20.78 -4.31 61.12
CA THR A 514 -21.26 -3.57 62.29
C THR A 514 -22.51 -4.20 62.91
N LYS A 515 -22.99 -5.34 62.36
CA LYS A 515 -24.21 -6.05 62.79
C LYS A 515 -23.86 -7.17 63.78
N GLU A 516 -24.63 -7.30 64.88
CA GLU A 516 -24.44 -8.36 65.90
C GLU A 516 -24.47 -9.80 65.36
N ASN A 517 -25.18 -10.06 64.25
CA ASN A 517 -25.30 -11.39 63.61
C ASN A 517 -24.96 -11.37 62.10
N GLY A 518 -24.18 -10.39 61.63
CA GLY A 518 -23.82 -10.26 60.22
C GLY A 518 -22.42 -10.79 59.93
N LEU A 519 -22.27 -11.67 58.93
CA LEU A 519 -20.99 -12.25 58.50
C LEU A 519 -19.94 -11.28 57.93
N GLY A 520 -20.33 -10.04 57.58
CA GLY A 520 -19.44 -9.09 56.89
C GLY A 520 -19.02 -9.49 55.48
N LEU A 521 -19.74 -10.41 54.85
CA LEU A 521 -19.41 -10.95 53.52
C LEU A 521 -20.14 -10.26 52.37
N GLY A 522 -21.25 -9.59 52.64
CA GLY A 522 -22.14 -9.05 51.61
C GLY A 522 -21.46 -8.03 50.70
N LEU A 523 -20.70 -7.09 51.28
CA LEU A 523 -20.02 -6.02 50.52
C LEU A 523 -18.76 -6.52 49.79
N ALA A 524 -18.04 -7.49 50.37
CA ALA A 524 -16.94 -8.17 49.69
C ALA A 524 -17.42 -8.94 48.44
N ILE A 525 -18.57 -9.63 48.52
CA ILE A 525 -19.20 -10.26 47.35
C ILE A 525 -19.62 -9.21 46.33
N CYS A 526 -20.17 -8.07 46.77
CA CYS A 526 -20.54 -6.99 45.86
C CYS A 526 -19.32 -6.49 45.09
N ARG A 527 -18.19 -6.28 45.77
CA ARG A 527 -16.94 -5.88 45.11
C ARG A 527 -16.44 -6.93 44.12
N ASP A 528 -16.35 -8.20 44.53
CA ASP A 528 -15.89 -9.28 43.64
C ASP A 528 -16.72 -9.35 42.35
N VAL A 529 -18.04 -9.21 42.47
CA VAL A 529 -18.93 -9.17 41.30
C VAL A 529 -18.67 -7.94 40.45
N ILE A 530 -18.63 -6.74 41.04
CA ILE A 530 -18.46 -5.48 40.29
C ILE A 530 -17.07 -5.38 39.63
N GLU A 531 -15.99 -5.78 40.30
CA GLU A 531 -14.64 -5.84 39.72
C GLU A 531 -14.56 -6.85 38.57
N ALA A 532 -15.25 -7.98 38.67
CA ALA A 532 -15.32 -8.93 37.57
C ALA A 532 -16.07 -8.37 36.35
N HIS A 533 -16.90 -7.34 36.55
CA HIS A 533 -17.53 -6.52 35.50
C HIS A 533 -16.67 -5.34 35.05
N GLN A 534 -15.42 -5.23 35.51
CA GLN A 534 -14.53 -4.07 35.26
C GLN A 534 -15.11 -2.75 35.81
N GLY A 535 -16.03 -2.83 36.77
CA GLY A 535 -16.67 -1.70 37.42
C GLY A 535 -16.01 -1.30 38.74
N SER A 536 -16.61 -0.33 39.42
CA SER A 536 -16.21 0.08 40.77
C SER A 536 -17.42 0.27 41.67
N ILE A 537 -17.25 0.05 42.98
CA ILE A 537 -18.27 0.27 44.01
C ILE A 537 -17.69 1.14 45.13
N ASN A 538 -18.38 2.22 45.48
CA ASN A 538 -17.98 3.19 46.50
C ASN A 538 -19.12 3.47 47.48
N PHE A 539 -18.78 3.88 48.70
CA PHE A 539 -19.71 4.14 49.79
C PHE A 539 -19.42 5.51 50.39
N ARG A 540 -20.46 6.30 50.66
CA ARG A 540 -20.33 7.60 51.34
C ARG A 540 -21.51 7.86 52.29
N SER A 541 -21.26 8.48 53.44
CA SER A 541 -22.31 8.97 54.33
C SER A 541 -22.96 10.24 53.76
N ILE A 542 -24.26 10.43 53.96
CA ILE A 542 -25.03 11.60 53.53
C ILE A 542 -25.43 12.43 54.76
N ASP A 543 -25.18 13.74 54.74
CA ASP A 543 -25.63 14.67 55.78
C ASP A 543 -27.13 14.97 55.64
N PRO A 544 -27.94 15.05 56.74
CA PRO A 544 -27.57 14.86 58.15
C PRO A 544 -27.66 13.40 58.64
N SER A 545 -28.21 12.47 57.84
CA SER A 545 -28.25 11.02 58.12
C SER A 545 -28.52 10.26 56.82
N GLY A 546 -27.81 9.14 56.61
CA GLY A 546 -28.01 8.28 55.44
C GLY A 546 -26.70 7.77 54.82
N CYS A 547 -26.82 6.85 53.86
CA CYS A 547 -25.69 6.31 53.10
C CYS A 547 -26.00 6.34 51.60
N GLN A 548 -24.98 6.58 50.79
CA GLN A 548 -25.02 6.42 49.34
C GLN A 548 -24.01 5.37 48.91
N VAL A 549 -24.50 4.38 48.18
CA VAL A 549 -23.69 3.37 47.49
C VAL A 549 -23.69 3.70 46.00
N THR A 550 -22.52 3.95 45.43
CA THR A 550 -22.34 4.25 44.01
C THR A 550 -21.67 3.08 43.32
N ILE A 551 -22.36 2.46 42.36
CA ILE A 551 -21.85 1.39 41.50
C ILE A 551 -21.64 1.98 40.10
N VAL A 552 -20.45 1.78 39.53
CA VAL A 552 -20.09 2.20 38.17
C VAL A 552 -19.77 0.98 37.34
N LEU A 553 -20.48 0.79 36.23
CA LEU A 553 -20.24 -0.29 35.27
C LEU A 553 -19.82 0.32 33.92
N PRO A 554 -18.75 -0.17 33.27
CA PRO A 554 -18.37 0.32 31.95
C PRO A 554 -19.39 -0.13 30.89
N TYR A 555 -19.70 0.76 29.96
CA TYR A 555 -20.36 0.40 28.73
C TYR A 555 -19.35 -0.30 27.82
N GLN A 556 -19.71 -1.48 27.32
CA GLN A 556 -19.01 -2.08 26.19
C GLN A 556 -19.88 -1.82 24.98
N GLU A 557 -19.30 -1.35 23.87
CA GLU A 557 -20.04 -1.19 22.63
C GLU A 557 -20.33 -2.62 22.10
N ALA A 558 -21.58 -2.91 21.75
CA ALA A 558 -21.89 -4.16 21.07
C ALA A 558 -21.12 -4.17 19.75
N GLN A 559 -20.05 -4.97 19.67
CA GLN A 559 -19.40 -5.23 18.39
C GLN A 559 -20.45 -5.89 17.50
N ASN A 560 -21.07 -5.09 16.63
CA ASN A 560 -21.80 -5.59 15.49
C ASN A 560 -20.78 -6.38 14.66
N GLU A 561 -20.74 -7.70 14.87
CA GLU A 561 -20.12 -8.63 13.94
C GLU A 561 -20.74 -8.35 12.57
N SER A 562 -19.97 -7.66 11.73
CA SER A 562 -20.27 -7.37 10.33
C SER A 562 -19.69 -8.47 9.47
#